data_AF-A0A1B6GZC5-F1
#
_entry.id   AF-A0A1B6GZC5-F1
#
_cell.length_a   1.000
_cell.length_b   1.000
_cell.length_c   1.000
_cell.angle_alpha   90.00
_cell.angle_beta   90.00
_cell.angle_gamma   90.00
#
_symmetry.space_group_name_H-M   'P 1'
#
loop_
_entity.id
_entity.type
_entity.pdbx_description
1 polymer ?
#
loop_
_entity_poly.entity_id
_entity_poly.type
_entity_poly.pdbx_seq_one_letter_code
_entity_poly.pdbx_strand_id
1 'polypeptide(L)'
;SIENFNRVLKHCYLRGKRVKRLDKTLFSILNLLQDKLFDLIIKIKRGKLVKKLQILRDRHKTSFLIDSEHVSKLNDKQWQVLSSTFSELYTVTKIANCRTCALQCLHCNSCFHEYICTCLDSSIKNNMCKHIHSVARSNSPTECTAVDDVQEMPISDVMAEISCTKNLRSLEEEKTKMLSELQELVLGIDSLEGIDCLRNAIKPVKPTLMALKEKEKLEFKVTCTEEEQRKRRITPQERFFSTRKHHKSDKAPVQDQTLALAMSLLHPPPESKE
;
A
#
# COMPACT_ATOMS: atom_id res chain seq x y z
N SER A 1 -14.03 8.19 -16.90
CA SER A 1 -15.35 8.84 -16.99
C SER A 1 -15.95 8.97 -15.60
N ILE A 2 -16.68 10.05 -15.35
CA ILE A 2 -17.45 10.31 -14.11
C ILE A 2 -18.50 9.21 -13.88
N GLU A 3 -19.04 8.59 -14.93
CA GLU A 3 -20.04 7.52 -14.82
C GLU A 3 -19.46 6.26 -14.18
N ASN A 4 -18.21 5.93 -14.50
CA ASN A 4 -17.56 4.76 -13.90
C ASN A 4 -17.27 4.99 -12.41
N PHE A 5 -16.88 6.21 -12.04
CA PHE A 5 -16.77 6.60 -10.63
C PHE A 5 -18.10 6.49 -9.90
N ASN A 6 -19.18 7.02 -10.48
CA ASN A 6 -20.52 6.96 -9.90
C ASN A 6 -21.03 5.51 -9.79
N ARG A 7 -20.70 4.64 -10.76
CA ARG A 7 -21.03 3.22 -10.70
C ARG A 7 -20.31 2.51 -9.56
N VAL A 8 -19.00 2.72 -9.43
CA VAL A 8 -18.20 2.13 -8.33
C VAL A 8 -18.69 2.64 -6.97
N LEU A 9 -18.88 3.95 -6.82
CA LEU A 9 -19.39 4.53 -5.58
C LEU A 9 -20.77 3.97 -5.22
N LYS A 10 -21.69 3.93 -6.19
CA LYS A 10 -23.05 3.42 -5.98
C LYS A 10 -23.07 1.94 -5.61
N HIS A 11 -22.36 1.09 -6.36
CA HIS A 11 -22.49 -0.36 -6.22
C HIS A 11 -21.53 -0.96 -5.19
N CYS A 12 -20.28 -0.49 -5.14
CA CYS A 12 -19.26 -1.05 -4.25
C CYS A 12 -19.32 -0.43 -2.84
N TYR A 13 -19.61 0.87 -2.72
CA TYR A 13 -19.54 1.59 -1.43
C TYR A 13 -20.91 1.89 -0.84
N LEU A 14 -21.90 2.27 -1.67
CA LEU A 14 -23.27 2.56 -1.24
C LEU A 14 -24.22 1.36 -1.37
N ARG A 15 -23.73 0.21 -1.85
CA ARG A 15 -24.49 -1.06 -2.00
C ARG A 15 -25.79 -0.90 -2.79
N GLY A 16 -25.79 -0.05 -3.80
CA GLY A 16 -26.96 0.26 -4.65
C GLY A 16 -28.01 1.16 -4.00
N LYS A 17 -27.85 1.56 -2.73
CA LYS A 17 -28.85 2.33 -1.99
C LYS A 17 -28.76 3.82 -2.33
N ARG A 18 -29.92 4.48 -2.47
CA ARG A 18 -29.98 5.95 -2.55
C ARG A 18 -29.78 6.51 -1.14
N VAL A 19 -28.66 7.19 -0.93
CA VAL A 19 -28.32 7.76 0.38
C VAL A 19 -28.81 9.21 0.44
N LYS A 20 -29.79 9.47 1.32
CA LYS A 20 -30.37 10.81 1.52
C LYS A 20 -29.52 11.72 2.41
N ARG A 21 -28.64 11.14 3.24
CA ARG A 21 -27.80 11.90 4.17
C ARG A 21 -26.40 12.07 3.61
N LEU A 22 -25.94 13.32 3.55
CA LEU A 22 -24.64 13.70 2.99
C LEU A 22 -23.46 13.03 3.71
N ASP A 23 -23.53 12.91 5.04
CA ASP A 23 -22.50 12.30 5.88
C ASP A 23 -22.12 10.88 5.47
N LYS A 24 -23.12 10.05 5.16
CA LYS A 24 -22.92 8.67 4.70
C LYS A 24 -22.30 8.61 3.31
N THR A 25 -22.68 9.53 2.43
CA THR A 25 -22.08 9.66 1.11
C THR A 25 -20.62 10.09 1.22
N LEU A 26 -20.34 11.08 2.07
CA LEU A 26 -18.98 11.55 2.33
C LEU A 26 -18.09 10.43 2.90
N PHE A 27 -18.58 9.69 3.89
CA PHE A 27 -17.87 8.53 4.45
C PHE A 27 -17.54 7.47 3.38
N SER A 28 -18.49 7.22 2.48
CA SER A 28 -18.29 6.25 1.38
C SER A 28 -17.26 6.74 0.36
N ILE A 29 -17.22 8.04 0.08
CA ILE A 29 -16.20 8.66 -0.78
C ILE A 29 -14.82 8.55 -0.12
N LEU A 30 -14.71 8.79 1.20
CA LEU A 30 -13.45 8.68 1.94
C LEU A 30 -12.91 7.24 1.91
N ASN A 31 -13.77 6.22 2.06
CA ASN A 31 -13.37 4.81 1.93
C ASN A 31 -12.90 4.49 0.51
N LEU A 32 -13.58 4.99 -0.52
CA LEU A 32 -13.14 4.83 -1.90
C LEU A 32 -11.77 5.48 -2.14
N LEU A 33 -11.53 6.67 -1.58
CA LEU A 33 -10.23 7.32 -1.67
C LEU A 33 -9.15 6.50 -0.96
N GLN A 34 -9.44 5.99 0.24
CA GLN A 34 -8.52 5.14 0.99
C GLN A 34 -8.12 3.90 0.17
N ASP A 35 -9.08 3.18 -0.41
CA ASP A 35 -8.81 2.01 -1.25
C ASP A 35 -7.97 2.36 -2.48
N LYS A 36 -8.25 3.50 -3.13
CA LYS A 36 -7.47 3.95 -4.30
C LYS A 36 -6.04 4.35 -3.94
N LEU A 37 -5.84 4.92 -2.76
CA LEU A 37 -4.50 5.20 -2.24
C LEU A 37 -3.75 3.89 -1.94
N PHE A 38 -4.40 2.89 -1.36
CA PHE A 38 -3.79 1.57 -1.17
C PHE A 38 -3.45 0.88 -2.50
N ASP A 39 -4.38 0.89 -3.47
CA ASP A 39 -4.12 0.40 -4.83
C ASP A 39 -2.89 1.07 -5.45
N LEU A 40 -2.76 2.38 -5.29
CA LEU A 40 -1.63 3.16 -5.77
C LEU A 40 -0.32 2.73 -5.09
N ILE A 41 -0.32 2.60 -3.76
CA ILE A 41 0.86 2.15 -3.00
C ILE A 41 1.28 0.75 -3.48
N ILE A 42 0.32 -0.17 -3.62
CA ILE A 42 0.57 -1.52 -4.13
C ILE A 42 1.19 -1.47 -5.53
N LYS A 43 0.63 -0.67 -6.44
CA LYS A 43 1.16 -0.50 -7.81
C LYS A 43 2.58 0.04 -7.81
N ILE A 44 2.85 1.08 -7.02
CA ILE A 44 4.19 1.68 -6.90
C ILE A 44 5.19 0.65 -6.36
N LYS A 45 4.82 -0.07 -5.30
CA LYS A 45 5.69 -1.10 -4.69
C LYS A 45 5.93 -2.25 -5.65
N ARG A 46 4.91 -2.73 -6.37
CA ARG A 46 5.02 -3.75 -7.43
C ARG A 46 5.96 -3.29 -8.54
N GLY A 47 5.78 -2.08 -9.07
CA GLY A 47 6.66 -1.56 -10.12
C GLY A 47 8.12 -1.45 -9.68
N LYS A 48 8.38 -1.03 -8.43
CA LYS A 48 9.73 -1.01 -7.87
C LYS A 48 10.33 -2.42 -7.73
N LEU A 49 9.54 -3.40 -7.29
CA LEU A 49 9.98 -4.80 -7.17
C LEU A 49 10.32 -5.39 -8.54
N VAL A 50 9.43 -5.24 -9.52
CA VAL A 50 9.66 -5.73 -10.90
C VAL A 50 10.93 -5.16 -11.49
N LYS A 51 11.17 -3.84 -11.34
CA LYS A 51 12.42 -3.21 -11.79
C LYS A 51 13.66 -3.78 -11.08
N LYS A 52 13.58 -4.01 -9.77
CA LYS A 52 14.69 -4.62 -9.01
C LYS A 52 14.97 -6.06 -9.46
N LEU A 53 13.94 -6.86 -9.75
CA LEU A 53 14.09 -8.21 -10.30
C LEU A 53 14.68 -8.19 -11.72
N GLN A 54 14.30 -7.21 -12.54
CA GLN A 54 14.91 -7.05 -13.87
C GLN A 54 16.40 -6.77 -13.74
N ILE A 55 16.77 -5.77 -12.93
CA ILE A 55 18.18 -5.44 -12.67
C ILE A 55 18.94 -6.66 -12.14
N LEU A 56 18.34 -7.44 -11.23
CA LEU A 56 18.93 -8.67 -10.69
C LEU A 56 19.24 -9.68 -11.80
N ARG A 57 18.30 -9.91 -12.73
CA ARG A 57 18.50 -10.80 -13.88
C ARG A 57 19.58 -10.28 -14.82
N ASP A 58 19.59 -8.99 -15.12
CA ASP A 58 20.59 -8.36 -16.00
C ASP A 58 22.01 -8.44 -15.40
N ARG A 59 22.12 -8.26 -14.08
CA ARG A 59 23.39 -8.40 -13.34
C ARG A 59 23.87 -9.83 -13.24
N HIS A 60 22.95 -10.78 -13.12
CA HIS A 60 23.28 -12.19 -13.23
C HIS A 60 23.85 -12.51 -14.62
N LYS A 61 23.18 -12.10 -15.70
CA LYS A 61 23.67 -12.31 -17.08
C LYS A 61 25.04 -11.68 -17.32
N THR A 62 25.22 -10.43 -16.91
CA THR A 62 26.52 -9.73 -17.08
C THR A 62 27.63 -10.27 -16.18
N SER A 63 27.33 -11.10 -15.18
CA SER A 63 28.34 -11.76 -14.36
C SER A 63 29.12 -12.85 -15.12
N PHE A 64 28.55 -13.38 -16.20
CA PHE A 64 29.22 -14.35 -17.08
C PHE A 64 30.34 -13.73 -17.92
N LEU A 65 30.37 -12.40 -18.04
CA LEU A 65 31.50 -11.67 -18.64
C LEU A 65 32.72 -11.60 -17.73
N ILE A 66 32.61 -12.11 -16.49
CA ILE A 66 33.72 -12.21 -15.54
C ILE A 66 33.99 -13.70 -15.38
N ASP A 67 35.13 -14.12 -15.94
CA ASP A 67 35.59 -15.49 -15.85
C ASP A 67 35.89 -15.91 -14.41
N SER A 68 35.77 -17.21 -14.14
CA SER A 68 36.00 -17.75 -12.81
C SER A 68 37.44 -17.55 -12.33
N GLU A 69 38.41 -17.46 -13.25
CA GLU A 69 39.82 -17.14 -12.95
C GLU A 69 40.01 -15.71 -12.42
N HIS A 70 39.07 -14.80 -12.69
CA HIS A 70 39.09 -13.42 -12.20
C HIS A 70 38.48 -13.27 -10.80
N VAL A 71 38.12 -14.38 -10.15
CA VAL A 71 37.59 -14.41 -8.78
C VAL A 71 38.59 -15.10 -7.86
N SER A 72 39.33 -14.31 -7.09
CA SER A 72 40.31 -14.81 -6.12
C SER A 72 39.72 -14.81 -4.71
N LYS A 73 39.67 -15.97 -4.05
CA LYS A 73 39.27 -16.05 -2.65
C LYS A 73 40.40 -15.51 -1.77
N LEU A 74 40.11 -14.45 -1.00
CA LEU A 74 41.06 -13.91 -0.01
C LEU A 74 40.91 -14.68 1.31
N ASN A 75 39.69 -14.76 1.82
CA ASN A 75 39.33 -15.40 3.09
C ASN A 75 38.00 -16.18 2.93
N ASP A 76 37.54 -16.89 3.97
CA ASP A 76 36.27 -17.64 3.94
C ASP A 76 35.02 -16.80 3.66
N LYS A 77 35.10 -15.49 3.91
CA LYS A 77 33.99 -14.55 3.72
C LYS A 77 34.34 -13.43 2.74
N GLN A 78 35.47 -13.48 2.07
CA GLN A 78 35.94 -12.34 1.27
C GLN A 78 36.62 -12.78 -0.02
N TRP A 79 36.25 -12.13 -1.11
CA TRP A 79 36.75 -12.39 -2.46
C TRP A 79 37.18 -11.09 -3.12
N GLN A 80 38.17 -11.19 -3.98
CA GLN A 80 38.60 -10.15 -4.88
C GLN A 80 38.16 -10.52 -6.30
N VAL A 81 37.50 -9.58 -6.98
CA VAL A 81 36.97 -9.77 -8.32
C VAL A 81 37.60 -8.72 -9.24
N LEU A 82 38.29 -9.18 -10.27
CA LEU A 82 38.83 -8.30 -11.30
C LEU A 82 37.72 -7.87 -12.26
N SER A 83 37.70 -6.60 -12.64
CA SER A 83 36.76 -6.09 -13.65
C SER A 83 36.93 -6.82 -14.97
N SER A 84 35.85 -6.94 -15.73
CA SER A 84 35.85 -7.42 -17.12
C SER A 84 36.76 -6.60 -18.06
N THR A 85 37.13 -5.37 -17.65
CA THR A 85 38.06 -4.49 -18.38
C THR A 85 39.49 -4.54 -17.83
N PHE A 86 39.79 -5.42 -16.87
CA PHE A 86 41.09 -5.58 -16.21
C PHE A 86 41.65 -4.32 -15.51
N SER A 87 40.87 -3.24 -15.41
CA SER A 87 41.32 -1.94 -14.93
C SER A 87 41.12 -1.72 -13.43
N GLU A 88 40.19 -2.45 -12.81
CA GLU A 88 39.76 -2.20 -11.43
C GLU A 88 39.54 -3.52 -10.68
N LEU A 89 39.90 -3.53 -9.39
CA LEU A 89 39.68 -4.64 -8.46
C LEU A 89 38.56 -4.29 -7.48
N TYR A 90 37.60 -5.18 -7.35
CA TYR A 90 36.48 -5.03 -6.42
C TYR A 90 36.54 -6.08 -5.33
N THR A 91 36.16 -5.69 -4.12
CA THR A 91 36.10 -6.59 -2.96
C THR A 91 34.66 -6.94 -2.68
N VAL A 92 34.37 -8.23 -2.58
CA VAL A 92 33.09 -8.78 -2.20
C VAL A 92 33.23 -9.46 -0.84
N THR A 93 32.38 -9.09 0.12
CA THR A 93 32.39 -9.62 1.48
C THR A 93 31.02 -10.20 1.82
N LYS A 94 30.98 -11.44 2.30
CA LYS A 94 29.77 -12.08 2.82
C LYS A 94 29.53 -11.62 4.26
N ILE A 95 28.39 -11.00 4.51
CA ILE A 95 28.05 -10.36 5.79
C ILE A 95 26.93 -11.08 6.56
N ALA A 96 26.04 -11.79 5.86
CA ALA A 96 24.87 -12.41 6.47
C ALA A 96 24.41 -13.63 5.66
N ASN A 97 23.45 -14.37 6.22
CA ASN A 97 22.67 -15.39 5.52
C ASN A 97 21.21 -14.93 5.52
N CYS A 98 20.57 -14.89 4.35
CA CYS A 98 19.22 -14.37 4.19
C CYS A 98 18.34 -15.41 3.50
N ARG A 99 17.34 -15.94 4.22
CA ARG A 99 16.52 -17.06 3.73
C ARG A 99 15.16 -16.65 3.16
N THR A 100 14.71 -15.42 3.37
CA THR A 100 13.32 -15.00 3.12
C THR A 100 13.22 -13.76 2.22
N CYS A 101 14.22 -13.54 1.36
CA CYS A 101 14.28 -12.36 0.50
C CYS A 101 13.45 -12.54 -0.78
N ALA A 102 12.52 -11.62 -1.04
CA ALA A 102 11.80 -11.56 -2.32
C ALA A 102 12.66 -11.12 -3.52
N LEU A 103 13.91 -10.69 -3.28
CA LEU A 103 14.89 -10.28 -4.30
C LEU A 103 16.07 -11.27 -4.33
N GLN A 104 15.79 -12.55 -4.15
CA GLN A 104 16.76 -13.62 -4.30
C GLN A 104 16.95 -13.95 -5.78
N CYS A 105 18.20 -14.13 -6.20
CA CYS A 105 18.51 -14.65 -7.51
C CYS A 105 18.24 -16.15 -7.52
N LEU A 106 17.36 -16.61 -8.42
CA LEU A 106 16.99 -18.02 -8.52
C LEU A 106 18.18 -18.91 -8.94
N HIS A 107 19.10 -18.39 -9.76
CA HIS A 107 20.27 -19.14 -10.22
C HIS A 107 21.36 -19.22 -9.15
N CYS A 108 21.67 -18.10 -8.50
CA CYS A 108 22.72 -18.04 -7.46
C CYS A 108 22.23 -18.45 -6.07
N ASN A 109 20.92 -18.70 -5.90
CA ASN A 109 20.23 -18.94 -4.63
C ASN A 109 20.65 -17.98 -3.49
N SER A 110 20.94 -16.72 -3.83
CA SER A 110 21.46 -15.71 -2.90
C SER A 110 20.89 -14.33 -3.23
N CYS A 111 21.02 -13.39 -2.30
CA CYS A 111 20.50 -12.05 -2.45
C CYS A 111 21.50 -10.99 -2.00
N PHE A 112 21.22 -9.73 -2.32
CA PHE A 112 22.09 -8.60 -1.97
C PHE A 112 22.26 -8.39 -0.46
N HIS A 113 21.37 -8.91 0.40
CA HIS A 113 21.53 -8.79 1.86
C HIS A 113 22.70 -9.62 2.40
N GLU A 114 23.13 -10.65 1.67
CA GLU A 114 24.18 -11.56 2.13
C GLU A 114 25.58 -11.03 1.83
N TYR A 115 25.70 -10.05 0.92
CA TYR A 115 26.98 -9.60 0.39
C TYR A 115 27.07 -8.08 0.30
N ILE A 116 28.27 -7.55 0.57
CA ILE A 116 28.64 -6.18 0.26
C ILE A 116 29.74 -6.22 -0.80
N CYS A 117 29.61 -5.40 -1.84
CA CYS A 117 30.67 -5.20 -2.82
C CYS A 117 31.06 -3.72 -2.90
N THR A 118 32.36 -3.45 -3.05
CA THR A 118 32.91 -2.07 -3.16
C THR A 118 32.49 -1.34 -4.44
N CYS A 119 31.89 -2.02 -5.42
CA CYS A 119 31.39 -1.36 -6.63
C CYS A 119 30.15 -0.48 -6.35
N LEU A 120 29.94 0.54 -7.19
CA LEU A 120 28.81 1.48 -7.08
C LEU A 120 27.43 0.80 -7.08
N ASP A 121 27.28 -0.31 -7.81
CA ASP A 121 25.99 -1.00 -7.95
C ASP A 121 25.54 -1.68 -6.64
N SER A 122 26.50 -2.16 -5.84
CA SER A 122 26.22 -2.69 -4.51
C SER A 122 26.26 -1.58 -3.46
N SER A 123 27.35 -0.82 -3.39
CA SER A 123 27.60 0.16 -2.34
C SER A 123 26.62 1.34 -2.32
N ILE A 124 26.10 1.77 -3.49
CA ILE A 124 25.18 2.92 -3.58
C ILE A 124 23.76 2.48 -3.92
N LYS A 125 23.61 1.56 -4.89
CA LYS A 125 22.28 1.18 -5.40
C LYS A 125 21.63 0.02 -4.64
N ASN A 126 22.37 -0.64 -3.73
CA ASN A 126 21.94 -1.85 -3.02
C ASN A 126 21.37 -2.90 -3.98
N ASN A 127 22.10 -3.17 -5.06
CA ASN A 127 21.81 -4.26 -5.98
C ASN A 127 22.79 -5.40 -5.74
N MET A 128 22.34 -6.63 -6.03
CA MET A 128 23.25 -7.74 -6.23
C MET A 128 23.96 -7.50 -7.56
N CYS A 129 25.20 -7.02 -7.48
CA CYS A 129 25.96 -6.60 -8.65
C CYS A 129 26.55 -7.81 -9.39
N LYS A 130 27.08 -7.58 -10.60
CA LYS A 130 27.77 -8.61 -11.37
C LYS A 130 28.89 -9.30 -10.59
N HIS A 131 29.65 -8.58 -9.76
CA HIS A 131 30.74 -9.14 -8.95
C HIS A 131 30.24 -10.10 -7.86
N ILE A 132 29.13 -9.76 -7.20
CA ILE A 132 28.50 -10.64 -6.21
C ILE A 132 27.98 -11.91 -6.89
N HIS A 133 27.37 -11.78 -8.08
CA HIS A 133 26.95 -12.93 -8.88
C HIS A 133 28.13 -13.82 -9.31
N SER A 134 29.26 -13.25 -9.75
CA SER A 134 30.46 -14.02 -10.10
C SER A 134 30.98 -14.81 -8.91
N VAL A 135 31.05 -14.20 -7.72
CA VAL A 135 31.44 -14.90 -6.48
C VAL A 135 30.46 -16.01 -6.12
N ALA A 136 29.16 -15.75 -6.22
CA ALA A 136 28.13 -16.74 -5.93
C ALA A 136 28.21 -17.95 -6.88
N ARG A 137 28.45 -17.70 -8.18
CA ARG A 137 28.66 -18.74 -9.20
C ARG A 137 29.90 -19.57 -8.92
N SER A 138 31.03 -18.95 -8.55
CA SER A 138 32.27 -19.69 -8.26
C SER A 138 32.20 -20.53 -6.98
N ASN A 139 31.29 -20.21 -6.06
CA ASN A 139 31.12 -20.93 -4.79
C ASN A 139 29.96 -21.93 -4.80
N SER A 140 29.07 -21.92 -5.81
CA SER A 140 27.93 -22.84 -5.87
C SER A 140 28.36 -24.18 -6.46
N PRO A 141 28.03 -25.32 -5.83
CA PRO A 141 28.27 -26.65 -6.40
C PRO A 141 27.36 -26.95 -7.59
N THR A 142 26.30 -26.15 -7.79
CA THR A 142 25.39 -26.24 -8.93
C THR A 142 25.97 -25.41 -10.09
N GLU A 143 26.24 -26.04 -11.23
CA GLU A 143 26.65 -25.33 -12.45
C GLU A 143 25.58 -24.31 -12.84
N CYS A 144 25.89 -23.02 -12.67
CA CYS A 144 25.03 -21.94 -13.14
C CYS A 144 25.18 -21.84 -14.66
N THR A 145 24.21 -22.32 -15.43
CA THR A 145 24.23 -22.22 -16.89
C THR A 145 23.96 -20.79 -17.37
N ALA A 146 24.68 -20.35 -18.39
CA ALA A 146 24.32 -19.17 -19.15
C ALA A 146 23.07 -19.54 -19.97
N VAL A 147 21.92 -18.97 -19.64
CA VAL A 147 20.71 -19.12 -20.46
C VAL A 147 20.64 -17.98 -21.48
N ASP A 148 20.94 -18.33 -22.73
CA ASP A 148 20.45 -17.59 -23.88
C ASP A 148 18.93 -17.82 -24.00
N ASP A 149 18.23 -16.72 -24.27
CA ASP A 149 16.82 -16.61 -24.61
C ASP A 149 15.77 -17.07 -23.56
N VAL A 150 15.40 -16.11 -22.71
CA VAL A 150 13.99 -15.97 -22.32
C VAL A 150 13.57 -14.63 -22.90
N GLN A 151 12.77 -14.67 -23.98
CA GLN A 151 12.05 -13.53 -24.54
C GLN A 151 11.58 -12.60 -23.43
N GLU A 152 11.63 -11.29 -23.65
CA GLU A 152 11.05 -10.30 -22.73
C GLU A 152 9.64 -10.74 -22.33
N MET A 153 9.51 -11.37 -21.16
CA MET A 153 8.22 -11.87 -20.73
C MET A 153 7.31 -10.67 -20.48
N PRO A 154 6.12 -10.62 -21.11
CA PRO A 154 5.17 -9.57 -20.81
C PRO A 154 4.88 -9.58 -19.30
N ILE A 155 4.74 -8.37 -18.74
CA ILE A 155 4.56 -8.06 -17.30
C ILE A 155 3.48 -8.93 -16.60
N SER A 156 2.60 -9.56 -17.37
CA SER A 156 1.64 -10.59 -16.97
C SER A 156 2.27 -11.79 -16.24
N ASP A 157 3.38 -12.36 -16.75
CA ASP A 157 3.86 -13.66 -16.26
C ASP A 157 4.77 -13.57 -15.03
N VAL A 158 5.26 -12.38 -14.69
CA VAL A 158 5.88 -12.11 -13.38
C VAL A 158 4.87 -12.30 -12.24
N MET A 159 3.56 -12.25 -12.52
CA MET A 159 2.53 -12.59 -11.53
C MET A 159 2.46 -14.09 -11.20
N ALA A 160 2.90 -14.98 -12.09
CA ALA A 160 2.89 -16.43 -11.84
C ALA A 160 4.04 -16.87 -10.93
N GLU A 161 5.26 -16.35 -11.13
CA GLU A 161 6.41 -16.67 -10.28
C GLU A 161 6.36 -15.98 -8.90
N ILE A 162 5.74 -14.80 -8.79
CA ILE A 162 5.46 -14.17 -7.48
C ILE A 162 4.28 -14.87 -6.77
N SER A 163 3.42 -15.58 -7.51
CA SER A 163 2.41 -16.46 -6.89
C SER A 163 3.04 -17.72 -6.28
N CYS A 164 4.16 -18.20 -6.83
CA CYS A 164 4.89 -19.37 -6.30
C CYS A 164 5.93 -19.05 -5.21
N THR A 165 6.18 -17.78 -4.87
CA THR A 165 6.97 -17.40 -3.67
C THR A 165 6.10 -17.00 -2.47
N LYS A 166 4.80 -17.30 -2.52
CA LYS A 166 3.99 -17.34 -1.30
C LYS A 166 4.12 -18.72 -0.64
N ASN A 167 4.64 -18.67 0.58
CA ASN A 167 4.52 -19.66 1.66
C ASN A 167 5.50 -20.83 1.68
N LEU A 168 6.70 -20.55 2.20
CA LEU A 168 7.17 -21.32 3.34
C LEU A 168 7.69 -20.38 4.45
N ARG A 169 6.86 -19.42 4.86
CA ARG A 169 6.89 -19.00 6.27
C ARG A 169 5.99 -19.98 6.97
N SER A 170 6.54 -20.79 7.86
CA SER A 170 5.67 -21.59 8.72
C SER A 170 4.84 -20.61 9.54
N LEU A 171 3.52 -20.71 9.47
CA LEU A 171 2.62 -19.96 10.35
C LEU A 171 3.05 -20.13 11.82
N GLU A 172 3.67 -21.26 12.14
CA GLU A 172 4.23 -21.57 13.45
C GLU A 172 5.46 -20.72 13.81
N GLU A 173 6.33 -20.37 12.85
CA GLU A 173 7.50 -19.51 13.10
C GLU A 173 7.10 -18.06 13.39
N GLU A 174 6.08 -17.54 12.72
CA GLU A 174 5.59 -16.18 12.99
C GLU A 174 4.82 -16.14 14.32
N LYS A 175 4.08 -17.20 14.66
CA LYS A 175 3.43 -17.33 15.98
C LYS A 175 4.46 -17.34 17.11
N THR A 176 5.54 -18.13 16.99
CA THR A 176 6.56 -18.23 18.05
C THR A 176 7.27 -16.90 18.25
N LYS A 177 7.59 -16.18 17.17
CA LYS A 177 8.17 -14.83 17.25
C LYS A 177 7.22 -13.80 17.89
N MET A 178 5.96 -13.79 17.50
CA MET A 178 4.96 -12.90 18.11
C MET A 178 4.75 -13.21 19.60
N LEU A 179 4.81 -14.48 19.99
CA LEU A 179 4.73 -14.90 21.39
C LEU A 179 5.93 -14.39 22.20
N SER A 180 7.15 -14.45 21.68
CA SER A 180 8.32 -13.92 22.38
C SER A 180 8.23 -12.40 22.58
N GLU A 181 7.80 -11.66 21.56
CA GLU A 181 7.62 -10.20 21.65
C GLU A 181 6.55 -9.83 22.69
N LEU A 182 5.43 -10.57 22.74
CA LEU A 182 4.41 -10.38 23.77
C LEU A 182 4.89 -10.74 25.17
N GLN A 183 5.72 -11.78 25.30
CA GLN A 183 6.26 -12.21 26.58
C GLN A 183 7.22 -11.17 27.16
N GLU A 184 8.09 -10.57 26.32
CA GLU A 184 8.96 -9.46 26.72
C GLU A 184 8.15 -8.24 27.19
N LEU A 185 7.08 -7.90 26.48
CA LEU A 185 6.19 -6.79 26.87
C LEU A 185 5.50 -7.04 28.21
N VAL A 186 5.07 -8.27 28.49
CA VAL A 186 4.43 -8.62 29.78
C VAL A 186 5.44 -8.59 30.92
N LEU A 187 6.65 -9.10 30.70
CA LEU A 187 7.73 -9.10 31.70
C LEU A 187 8.25 -7.70 32.01
N GLY A 188 8.17 -6.77 31.05
CA GLY A 188 8.57 -5.37 31.23
C GLY A 188 7.56 -4.50 31.98
N ILE A 189 6.41 -5.03 32.40
CA ILE A 189 5.41 -4.28 33.15
C ILE A 189 5.70 -4.39 34.65
N ASP A 190 5.91 -3.25 35.29
CA ASP A 190 6.22 -3.09 36.71
C ASP A 190 5.05 -2.52 37.54
N SER A 191 3.91 -2.21 36.90
CA SER A 191 2.75 -1.58 37.53
C SER A 191 1.42 -2.23 37.15
N LEU A 192 0.44 -2.15 38.06
CA LEU A 192 -0.93 -2.60 37.81
C LEU A 192 -1.60 -1.77 36.70
N GLU A 193 -1.32 -0.46 36.62
CA GLU A 193 -1.82 0.36 35.52
C GLU A 193 -1.28 -0.08 34.15
N GLY A 194 -0.02 -0.52 34.09
CA GLY A 194 0.59 -1.06 32.87
C GLY A 194 -0.10 -2.33 32.37
N ILE A 195 -0.49 -3.22 33.28
CA ILE A 195 -1.24 -4.44 32.96
C ILE A 195 -2.62 -4.09 32.39
N ASP A 196 -3.32 -3.12 32.98
CA ASP A 196 -4.64 -2.68 32.50
C ASP A 196 -4.55 -1.96 31.15
N CYS A 197 -3.49 -1.21 30.90
CA CYS A 197 -3.20 -0.61 29.59
C CYS A 197 -3.06 -1.68 28.50
N LEU A 198 -2.23 -2.70 28.75
CA LEU A 198 -2.03 -3.82 27.82
C LEU A 198 -3.33 -4.61 27.60
N ARG A 199 -4.09 -4.87 28.67
CA ARG A 199 -5.39 -5.55 28.62
C ARG A 199 -6.38 -4.79 27.73
N ASN A 200 -6.46 -3.48 27.89
CA ASN A 200 -7.36 -2.63 27.10
C ASN A 200 -6.92 -2.54 25.63
N ALA A 201 -5.62 -2.56 25.34
CA ALA A 201 -5.08 -2.58 23.99
C ALA A 201 -5.36 -3.90 23.25
N ILE A 202 -5.31 -5.05 23.94
CA ILE A 202 -5.55 -6.38 23.33
C ILE A 202 -7.05 -6.70 23.22
N LYS A 203 -7.91 -6.12 24.07
CA LYS A 203 -9.37 -6.33 24.07
C LYS A 203 -10.04 -6.25 22.68
N PRO A 204 -9.76 -5.26 21.80
CA PRO A 204 -10.35 -5.20 20.46
C PRO A 204 -9.77 -6.22 19.46
N VAL A 205 -8.63 -6.85 19.76
CA VAL A 205 -7.95 -7.78 18.84
C VAL A 205 -8.75 -9.08 18.71
N LYS A 206 -9.32 -9.60 19.81
CA LYS A 206 -10.09 -10.86 19.82
C LYS A 206 -11.32 -10.83 18.89
N PRO A 207 -12.22 -9.82 18.96
CA PRO A 207 -13.32 -9.69 18.00
C PRO A 207 -12.85 -9.54 16.55
N THR A 208 -11.76 -8.81 16.33
CA THR A 208 -11.19 -8.59 14.98
C THR A 208 -10.69 -9.90 14.37
N LEU A 209 -9.99 -10.73 15.15
CA LEU A 209 -9.51 -12.05 14.70
C LEU A 209 -10.67 -13.03 14.45
N MET A 210 -11.72 -12.99 15.27
CA MET A 210 -12.92 -13.81 15.05
C MET A 210 -13.63 -13.42 13.75
N ALA A 211 -13.80 -12.12 13.48
CA ALA A 211 -14.40 -11.64 12.24
C ALA A 211 -13.60 -12.04 10.98
N LEU A 212 -12.26 -12.11 11.08
CA LEU A 212 -11.41 -12.59 9.99
C LEU A 212 -11.59 -14.10 9.73
N LYS A 213 -11.67 -14.91 10.80
CA LYS A 213 -11.95 -16.36 10.68
C LYS A 213 -13.34 -16.66 10.13
N GLU A 214 -14.33 -15.83 10.44
CA GLU A 214 -15.68 -15.96 9.89
C GLU A 214 -15.75 -15.55 8.41
N LYS A 215 -14.96 -14.55 7.99
CA LYS A 215 -14.84 -14.15 6.59
C LYS A 215 -14.30 -15.27 5.69
N GLU A 216 -13.30 -16.03 6.17
CA GLU A 216 -12.79 -17.22 5.46
C GLU A 216 -13.84 -18.34 5.35
N LYS A 217 -14.75 -18.47 6.34
CA LYS A 217 -15.87 -19.43 6.27
C LYS A 217 -17.00 -19.01 5.32
N LEU A 218 -17.12 -17.72 5.00
CA LEU A 218 -18.23 -17.16 4.22
C LEU A 218 -17.94 -16.99 2.71
N GLU A 219 -16.75 -17.38 2.23
CA GLU A 219 -16.46 -17.39 0.79
C GLU A 219 -17.21 -18.50 0.02
N PHE A 220 -18.01 -19.32 0.70
CA PHE A 220 -18.98 -20.20 0.05
C PHE A 220 -20.35 -20.12 0.76
N LYS A 221 -21.37 -19.73 -0.03
CA LYS A 221 -22.81 -19.64 0.31
C LYS A 221 -23.29 -18.29 0.90
N VAL A 222 -23.57 -17.34 -0.01
CA VAL A 222 -24.41 -16.18 0.28
C VAL A 222 -25.88 -16.58 0.24
N THR A 223 -26.53 -16.59 1.40
CA THR A 223 -27.98 -16.35 1.51
C THR A 223 -28.19 -15.38 2.67
N CYS A 224 -28.59 -14.15 2.37
CA CYS A 224 -28.98 -13.17 3.39
C CYS A 224 -30.44 -13.38 3.79
N THR A 225 -30.70 -13.66 5.05
CA THR A 225 -32.02 -13.47 5.68
C THR A 225 -32.06 -12.07 6.33
N GLU A 226 -33.20 -11.39 6.18
CA GLU A 226 -33.35 -9.92 6.29
C GLU A 226 -33.61 -9.36 7.71
N GLU A 227 -33.49 -10.12 8.81
CA GLU A 227 -34.23 -9.73 10.04
C GLU A 227 -33.49 -8.91 11.12
N GLU A 228 -32.15 -8.77 11.13
CA GLU A 228 -31.47 -8.21 12.31
C GLU A 228 -31.16 -6.69 12.31
N GLN A 229 -31.91 -5.87 11.56
CA GLN A 229 -31.77 -4.39 11.65
C GLN A 229 -33.01 -3.71 12.23
N ARG A 230 -33.44 -4.11 13.44
CA ARG A 230 -34.41 -3.33 14.23
C ARG A 230 -33.75 -2.60 15.43
N LYS A 231 -33.61 -1.28 15.23
CA LYS A 231 -33.78 -0.17 16.19
C LYS A 231 -32.72 0.01 17.31
N ARG A 232 -31.76 0.92 17.08
CA ARG A 232 -31.30 1.86 18.13
C ARG A 232 -31.88 3.24 17.81
N ARG A 233 -32.84 3.70 18.63
CA ARG A 233 -33.37 5.08 18.56
C ARG A 233 -32.31 5.99 19.17
N ILE A 234 -31.62 6.75 18.33
CA ILE A 234 -30.77 7.87 18.77
C ILE A 234 -31.70 9.08 18.90
N THR A 235 -31.82 9.65 20.09
CA THR A 235 -32.48 10.92 20.32
C THR A 235 -31.69 12.02 19.62
N PRO A 236 -32.30 12.84 18.74
CA PRO A 236 -31.61 13.96 18.13
C PRO A 236 -31.21 14.97 19.21
N GLN A 237 -29.96 15.47 19.12
CA GLN A 237 -29.45 16.53 19.97
C GLN A 237 -30.32 17.79 19.81
N GLU A 238 -30.85 18.31 20.93
CA GLU A 238 -31.59 19.58 20.93
C GLU A 238 -30.68 20.72 20.48
N ARG A 239 -31.09 21.44 19.43
CA ARG A 239 -30.42 22.66 19.01
C ARG A 239 -30.84 23.76 19.98
N PHE A 240 -29.88 24.33 20.71
CA PHE A 240 -30.11 25.58 21.43
C PHE A 240 -30.47 26.67 20.41
N PHE A 241 -31.69 27.19 20.49
CA PHE A 241 -32.12 28.33 19.70
C PHE A 241 -31.40 29.58 20.21
N SER A 242 -30.92 30.41 19.27
CA SER A 242 -30.33 31.71 19.57
C SER A 242 -31.28 32.55 20.41
N THR A 243 -30.84 33.00 21.59
CA THR A 243 -31.58 33.87 22.52
C THR A 243 -31.47 35.35 22.16
N ARG A 244 -31.16 35.69 20.90
CA ARG A 244 -31.14 37.08 20.45
C ARG A 244 -32.58 37.59 20.31
N LYS A 245 -33.02 38.44 21.25
CA LYS A 245 -34.24 39.25 21.11
C LYS A 245 -34.16 40.03 19.80
N HIS A 246 -35.01 39.70 18.84
CA HIS A 246 -35.24 40.53 17.66
C HIS A 246 -35.91 41.83 18.14
N HIS A 247 -35.22 42.97 17.97
CA HIS A 247 -35.85 44.27 18.13
C HIS A 247 -36.96 44.38 17.07
N LYS A 248 -38.23 44.51 17.49
CA LYS A 248 -39.32 44.89 16.59
C LYS A 248 -39.06 46.32 16.13
N SER A 249 -38.82 46.53 14.83
CA SER A 249 -39.05 47.82 14.22
C SER A 249 -40.49 47.82 13.71
N ASP A 250 -41.35 48.62 14.33
CA ASP A 250 -42.69 48.88 13.81
C ASP A 250 -42.58 49.63 12.48
N LYS A 251 -42.99 48.98 11.38
CA LYS A 251 -43.41 49.67 10.16
C LYS A 251 -44.66 48.98 9.61
N ALA A 252 -45.76 49.73 9.64
CA ALA A 252 -47.05 49.39 9.08
C ALA A 252 -46.99 49.21 7.54
N PRO A 253 -47.94 48.50 6.93
CA PRO A 253 -47.86 48.12 5.51
C PRO A 253 -48.25 49.30 4.61
N VAL A 254 -47.34 49.71 3.73
CA VAL A 254 -47.65 50.59 2.60
C VAL A 254 -47.46 49.78 1.33
N GLN A 255 -48.53 49.11 0.91
CA GLN A 255 -48.69 48.68 -0.48
C GLN A 255 -49.29 49.85 -1.26
N ASP A 256 -48.87 49.96 -2.53
CA ASP A 256 -49.56 50.70 -3.60
C ASP A 256 -49.08 52.12 -4.00
N GLN A 257 -47.78 52.42 -3.90
CA GLN A 257 -47.18 53.58 -4.60
C GLN A 257 -45.99 53.25 -5.52
N THR A 258 -45.40 52.06 -5.39
CA THR A 258 -44.25 51.63 -6.22
C THR A 258 -44.66 51.15 -7.62
N LEU A 259 -45.93 50.77 -7.84
CA LEU A 259 -46.42 50.39 -9.17
C LEU A 259 -46.74 51.61 -10.04
N ALA A 260 -47.26 52.69 -9.44
CA ALA A 260 -47.61 53.93 -10.14
C ALA A 260 -46.38 54.72 -10.62
N LEU A 261 -45.27 54.65 -9.88
CA LEU A 261 -43.99 55.28 -10.25
C LEU A 261 -43.25 54.48 -11.34
N ALA A 262 -43.46 53.16 -11.42
CA ALA A 262 -42.84 52.31 -12.45
C ALA A 262 -43.54 52.43 -13.82
N MET A 263 -44.84 52.70 -13.85
CA MET A 263 -45.60 52.89 -15.10
C MET A 263 -45.44 54.28 -15.73
N SER A 264 -44.96 55.27 -14.97
CA SER A 264 -44.71 56.64 -15.45
C SER A 264 -43.31 56.84 -16.06
N LEU A 265 -42.44 55.83 -16.01
CA LEU A 265 -41.07 55.88 -16.55
C LEU A 265 -40.89 55.10 -17.87
N LEU A 266 -41.97 54.59 -18.48
CA LEU A 266 -41.92 53.75 -19.68
C LEU A 266 -42.51 54.40 -20.96
N HIS A 267 -42.79 55.70 -20.96
CA HIS A 267 -43.18 56.42 -22.17
C HIS A 267 -42.18 57.54 -22.51
N PRO A 268 -41.51 57.51 -23.69
CA PRO A 268 -40.73 58.64 -24.16
C PRO A 268 -41.67 59.81 -24.54
N PRO A 269 -41.29 61.07 -24.29
CA PRO A 269 -42.09 62.22 -24.67
C PRO A 269 -42.19 62.35 -26.20
N PRO A 270 -43.32 62.84 -26.74
CA PRO A 270 -43.45 63.10 -28.17
C PRO A 270 -42.55 64.28 -28.57
N GLU A 271 -41.79 64.10 -29.65
CA GLU A 271 -41.12 65.18 -30.35
C GLU A 271 -42.19 66.15 -30.89
N SER A 272 -42.21 67.38 -30.38
CA SER A 272 -42.92 68.48 -31.02
C SER A 272 -41.93 69.56 -31.42
N LYS A 273 -41.90 69.75 -32.74
CA LYS A 273 -41.24 70.78 -33.52
C LYS A 273 -41.64 72.19 -33.08
N GLU A 274 -40.71 73.11 -33.39
CA GLU A 274 -40.81 74.59 -33.46
C GLU A 274 -40.75 75.38 -32.15
#